data_AF-A0AAJ6Y3Q7-F1
#
_entry.id   AF-A0AAJ6Y3Q7-F1
#
_cell.length_a   1.000
_cell.length_b   1.000
_cell.length_c   1.000
_cell.angle_alpha   90.00
_cell.angle_beta   90.00
_cell.angle_gamma   90.00
#
_symmetry.space_group_name_H-M   'P 1'
#
loop_
_entity.id
_entity.type
_entity.pdbx_description
1 polymer ?
#
loop_
_entity_poly.entity_id
_entity_poly.type
_entity_poly.pdbx_seq_one_letter_code
_entity_poly.pdbx_strand_id
1 'polypeptide(L)'
;MAYLLLYKLVVCAKAIEGGSLNVADSLLAEIQSLASKEESIWTRKVVKYFAEALVRRAYGIRPPCIFPLLSAACMYVPFYAFARITSKHAIADALNSGNKRLHIIDFSNFGDYWRWRYLIKELEQHYGGLQSVLISSISPKLSKHSCHPRFHRGWAEGGNVELWGWAEGGNVELRHLICNIPYGIVNCISELRRKREDEIVVVNWNFTLHKLLAQDGAMEQVLSKVKDLGADIMVIVEQEANLNSPCLSERLEQSFQYYSTIFESLEEDYGSNALWDCLN
;
A
#
# COMPACT_ATOMS: atom_id res chain seq x y z
N MET A 1 3.69 -11.13 28.56
CA MET A 1 3.38 -12.43 27.93
C MET A 1 3.68 -12.40 26.42
N ALA A 2 3.43 -11.27 25.72
CA ALA A 2 3.86 -11.02 24.33
C ALA A 2 5.29 -11.47 23.94
N TYR A 3 6.34 -11.09 24.69
CA TYR A 3 7.72 -11.49 24.37
C TYR A 3 7.92 -13.02 24.33
N LEU A 4 7.28 -13.75 25.25
CA LEU A 4 7.34 -15.21 25.28
C LEU A 4 6.64 -15.83 24.06
N LEU A 5 5.49 -15.28 23.67
CA LEU A 5 4.75 -15.71 22.48
C LEU A 5 5.56 -15.45 21.19
N LEU A 6 6.20 -14.28 21.08
CA LEU A 6 7.11 -13.97 19.98
C LEU A 6 8.28 -14.95 19.93
N TYR A 7 8.95 -15.18 21.06
CA TYR A 7 10.04 -16.16 21.14
C TYR A 7 9.60 -17.54 20.64
N LYS A 8 8.43 -18.03 21.08
CA LYS A 8 7.89 -19.32 20.63
C LYS A 8 7.57 -19.32 19.12
N LEU A 9 7.00 -18.24 18.57
CA LEU A 9 6.77 -18.09 17.14
C LEU A 9 8.07 -18.15 16.33
N VAL A 10 9.13 -17.46 16.80
CA VAL A 10 10.46 -17.48 16.16
C VAL A 10 11.07 -18.88 16.18
N VAL A 11 11.00 -19.58 17.32
CA VAL A 11 11.50 -20.96 17.43
C VAL A 11 10.69 -21.90 16.54
N CYS A 12 9.37 -21.72 16.45
CA CYS A 12 8.51 -22.49 15.55
C CYS A 12 8.88 -22.25 14.08
N ALA A 13 9.16 -21.01 13.68
CA ALA A 13 9.61 -20.69 12.33
C ALA A 13 10.92 -21.39 11.96
N LYS A 14 11.90 -21.38 12.89
CA LYS A 14 13.17 -22.10 12.72
C LYS A 14 12.96 -23.62 12.60
N ALA A 15 12.05 -24.20 13.40
CA ALA A 15 11.71 -25.62 13.31
C ALA A 15 11.09 -25.97 11.95
N ILE A 16 10.23 -25.11 11.40
CA ILE A 16 9.63 -25.28 10.06
C ILE A 16 10.71 -25.20 8.98
N GLU A 17 11.64 -24.24 9.04
CA GLU A 17 12.75 -24.14 8.06
C GLU A 17 13.69 -25.34 8.14
N GLY A 18 13.95 -25.86 9.33
CA GLY A 18 14.74 -27.08 9.55
C GLY A 18 13.99 -28.38 9.24
N GLY A 19 12.76 -28.33 8.72
CA GLY A 19 11.96 -29.50 8.37
C GLY A 19 11.43 -30.31 9.57
N SER A 20 11.57 -29.80 10.79
CA SER A 20 11.19 -30.47 12.03
C SER A 20 9.72 -30.22 12.37
N LEU A 21 8.80 -30.75 11.54
CA LEU A 21 7.37 -30.48 11.66
C LEU A 21 6.75 -30.96 12.99
N ASN A 22 7.21 -32.06 13.57
CA ASN A 22 6.74 -32.53 14.89
C ASN A 22 7.05 -31.53 16.01
N VAL A 23 8.21 -30.87 15.93
CA VAL A 23 8.63 -29.83 16.88
C VAL A 23 7.78 -28.58 16.66
N ALA A 24 7.57 -28.19 15.40
CA ALA A 24 6.71 -27.06 15.06
C ALA A 24 5.26 -27.27 15.55
N ASP A 25 4.69 -28.46 15.38
CA ASP A 25 3.33 -28.79 15.84
C ASP A 25 3.21 -28.69 17.37
N SER A 26 4.19 -29.23 18.09
CA SER A 26 4.27 -29.10 19.56
C SER A 26 4.35 -27.63 20.00
N LEU A 27 5.16 -26.83 19.32
CA LEU A 27 5.30 -25.40 19.60
C LEU A 27 4.02 -24.62 19.29
N LEU A 28 3.30 -24.96 18.22
CA LEU A 28 2.01 -24.34 17.88
C LEU A 28 0.95 -24.64 18.94
N ALA A 29 0.91 -25.86 19.48
CA ALA A 29 0.03 -26.21 20.59
C ALA A 29 0.37 -25.40 21.86
N GLU A 30 1.65 -25.24 22.17
CA GLU A 30 2.10 -24.38 23.27
C GLU A 30 1.73 -22.91 23.05
N ILE A 31 1.96 -22.37 21.85
CA ILE A 31 1.58 -20.99 21.48
C ILE A 31 0.08 -20.80 21.67
N GLN A 32 -0.75 -21.74 21.23
CA GLN A 32 -2.19 -21.68 21.39
C GLN A 32 -2.60 -21.66 22.88
N SER A 33 -1.99 -22.50 23.71
CA SER A 33 -2.25 -22.56 25.16
C SER A 33 -1.79 -21.28 25.89
N LEU A 34 -0.67 -20.69 25.48
CA LEU A 34 -0.18 -19.43 26.04
C LEU A 34 -1.04 -18.25 25.58
N ALA A 35 -1.40 -18.19 24.30
CA ALA A 35 -2.22 -17.13 23.74
C ALA A 35 -3.63 -17.13 24.35
N SER A 36 -4.18 -18.27 24.77
CA SER A 36 -5.47 -18.30 25.48
C SER A 36 -5.43 -17.65 26.87
N LYS A 37 -4.23 -17.45 27.43
CA LYS A 37 -4.00 -16.83 28.74
C LYS A 37 -3.51 -15.38 28.63
N GLU A 38 -3.26 -14.90 27.42
CA GLU A 38 -2.87 -13.52 27.17
C GLU A 38 -4.09 -12.60 27.37
N GLU A 39 -3.92 -11.51 28.11
CA GLU A 39 -5.01 -10.59 28.45
C GLU A 39 -5.32 -9.65 27.29
N SER A 40 -4.28 -9.18 26.59
CA SER A 40 -4.42 -8.30 25.43
C SER A 40 -5.05 -9.02 24.25
N ILE A 41 -6.28 -8.63 23.88
CA ILE A 41 -6.97 -9.17 22.70
C ILE A 41 -6.19 -8.94 21.40
N TRP A 42 -5.43 -7.86 21.32
CA TRP A 42 -4.64 -7.49 20.15
C TRP A 42 -3.40 -8.37 20.03
N THR A 43 -2.70 -8.59 21.15
CA THR A 43 -1.61 -9.57 21.20
C THR A 43 -2.12 -10.96 20.78
N ARG A 44 -3.29 -11.38 21.28
CA ARG A 44 -3.92 -12.65 20.86
C ARG A 44 -4.19 -12.69 19.35
N LYS A 45 -4.70 -11.61 18.76
CA LYS A 45 -4.98 -11.52 17.31
C LYS A 45 -3.70 -11.60 16.47
N VAL A 46 -2.68 -10.79 16.80
CA VAL A 46 -1.40 -10.80 16.09
C VAL A 46 -0.79 -12.19 16.15
N VAL A 47 -0.68 -12.78 17.36
CA VAL A 47 -0.14 -14.14 17.54
C VAL A 47 -0.92 -15.18 16.73
N LYS A 48 -2.26 -15.10 16.71
CA LYS A 48 -3.11 -15.99 15.90
C LYS A 48 -2.77 -15.90 14.41
N TYR A 49 -2.68 -14.69 13.84
CA TYR A 49 -2.37 -14.53 12.41
C TYR A 49 -0.97 -15.02 12.06
N PHE A 50 0.01 -14.80 12.93
CA PHE A 50 1.37 -15.34 12.73
C PHE A 50 1.41 -16.86 12.83
N ALA A 51 0.73 -17.46 13.81
CA ALA A 51 0.62 -18.91 13.93
C ALA A 51 -0.05 -19.53 12.68
N GLU A 52 -1.13 -18.91 12.19
CA GLU A 52 -1.79 -19.34 10.96
C GLU A 52 -0.88 -19.23 9.72
N ALA A 53 -0.12 -18.14 9.61
CA ALA A 53 0.85 -17.97 8.53
C ALA A 53 1.96 -19.03 8.56
N LEU A 54 2.43 -19.40 9.76
CA LEU A 54 3.41 -20.48 9.94
C LEU A 54 2.83 -21.84 9.55
N VAL A 55 1.58 -22.15 9.94
CA VAL A 55 0.88 -23.37 9.52
C VAL A 55 0.77 -23.43 7.99
N ARG A 56 0.26 -22.36 7.36
CA ARG A 56 0.16 -22.29 5.90
C ARG A 56 1.51 -22.52 5.22
N ARG A 57 2.58 -21.89 5.75
CA ARG A 57 3.94 -22.09 5.26
C ARG A 57 4.41 -23.55 5.39
N ALA A 58 4.18 -24.18 6.54
CA ALA A 58 4.55 -25.57 6.80
C ALA A 58 3.89 -26.55 5.80
N TYR A 59 2.64 -26.29 5.42
CA TYR A 59 1.92 -27.07 4.41
C TYR A 59 2.19 -26.63 2.96
N GLY A 60 3.08 -25.66 2.73
CA GLY A 60 3.34 -25.11 1.39
C GLY A 60 2.15 -24.36 0.78
N ILE A 61 1.15 -24.01 1.59
CA ILE A 61 -0.03 -23.24 1.18
C ILE A 61 0.39 -21.79 1.01
N ARG A 62 0.52 -21.36 -0.24
CA ARG A 62 0.77 -19.96 -0.59
C ARG A 62 -0.53 -19.38 -1.12
N PRO A 63 -1.24 -18.53 -0.36
CA PRO A 63 -2.38 -17.83 -0.93
C PRO A 63 -1.90 -17.10 -2.20
N PRO A 64 -2.69 -17.12 -3.29
CA PRO A 64 -2.29 -16.39 -4.48
C PRO A 64 -2.05 -14.93 -4.09
N CYS A 65 -0.97 -14.32 -4.58
CA CYS A 65 -0.86 -12.87 -4.54
C CYS A 65 -1.83 -12.34 -5.59
N ILE A 66 -3.11 -12.18 -5.22
CA ILE A 66 -4.19 -11.95 -6.17
C ILE A 66 -3.98 -10.63 -6.93
N PHE A 67 -3.22 -9.67 -6.35
CA PHE A 67 -2.72 -8.49 -7.05
C PHE A 67 -1.37 -8.02 -6.46
N PRO A 68 -0.23 -8.31 -7.10
CA PRO A 68 1.08 -7.95 -6.57
C PRO A 68 1.32 -6.44 -6.52
N LEU A 69 0.52 -5.64 -7.24
CA LEU A 69 0.63 -4.18 -7.29
C LEU A 69 -0.43 -3.46 -6.44
N LEU A 70 -1.49 -4.14 -5.99
CA LEU A 70 -2.56 -3.50 -5.24
C LEU A 70 -2.15 -3.27 -3.79
N SER A 71 -2.39 -2.08 -3.23
CA SER A 71 -2.16 -1.85 -1.80
C SER A 71 -3.10 -2.72 -0.99
N ALA A 72 -2.54 -3.62 -0.17
CA ALA A 72 -3.28 -4.51 0.72
C ALA A 72 -3.86 -3.78 1.94
N ALA A 73 -3.70 -2.46 2.03
CA ALA A 73 -4.11 -1.68 3.18
C ALA A 73 -5.64 -1.54 3.21
N CYS A 74 -6.27 -2.37 4.04
CA CYS A 74 -7.31 -1.88 4.94
C CYS A 74 -6.72 -0.65 5.65
N MET A 75 -7.19 0.52 5.23
CA MET A 75 -6.62 1.82 5.54
C MET A 75 -6.81 2.11 7.04
N TYR A 76 -5.75 2.03 7.83
CA TYR A 76 -5.74 2.75 9.09
C TYR A 76 -5.79 4.25 8.75
N VAL A 77 -6.93 4.87 9.06
CA VAL A 77 -7.30 6.21 8.59
C VAL A 77 -6.23 7.26 8.93
N PRO A 78 -5.58 7.24 10.12
CA PRO A 78 -4.53 8.20 10.45
C PRO A 78 -3.30 8.16 9.52
N PHE A 79 -2.75 6.98 9.22
CA PHE A 79 -1.58 6.89 8.33
C PHE A 79 -1.92 7.32 6.91
N TYR A 80 -3.13 6.99 6.46
CA TYR A 80 -3.63 7.43 5.15
C TYR A 80 -3.82 8.95 5.08
N ALA A 81 -4.38 9.54 6.14
CA ALA A 81 -4.56 10.98 6.25
C ALA A 81 -3.21 11.70 6.27
N PHE A 82 -2.23 11.19 7.04
CA PHE A 82 -0.87 11.72 7.06
C PHE A 82 -0.22 11.67 5.67
N ALA A 83 -0.25 10.52 5.01
CA ALA A 83 0.27 10.33 3.65
C ALA A 83 -0.36 11.32 2.65
N ARG A 84 -1.68 11.47 2.70
CA ARG A 84 -2.43 12.39 1.84
C ARG A 84 -2.03 13.84 2.09
N ILE A 85 -1.97 14.27 3.36
CA ILE A 85 -1.66 15.64 3.74
C ILE A 85 -0.22 15.99 3.35
N THR A 86 0.76 15.14 3.68
CA THR A 86 2.17 15.40 3.38
C THR A 86 2.45 15.40 1.88
N SER A 87 1.92 14.43 1.13
CA SER A 87 2.05 14.38 -0.33
C SER A 87 1.45 15.62 -0.99
N LYS A 88 0.29 16.07 -0.50
CA LYS A 88 -0.37 17.28 -0.99
C LYS A 88 0.52 18.51 -0.82
N HIS A 89 1.11 18.70 0.38
CA HIS A 89 1.99 19.85 0.65
C HIS A 89 3.25 19.80 -0.22
N ALA A 90 3.90 18.64 -0.35
CA ALA A 90 5.07 18.49 -1.21
C ALA A 90 4.80 18.88 -2.68
N ILE A 91 3.61 18.53 -3.19
CA ILE A 91 3.20 18.88 -4.56
C ILE A 91 2.87 20.38 -4.67
N ALA A 92 2.16 20.94 -3.69
CA ALA A 92 1.84 22.36 -3.67
C ALA A 92 3.10 23.23 -3.61
N ASP A 93 4.08 22.84 -2.79
CA ASP A 93 5.38 23.54 -2.69
C ASP A 93 6.13 23.53 -4.02
N ALA A 94 6.08 22.43 -4.77
CA ALA A 94 6.69 22.32 -6.08
C ALA A 94 6.03 23.24 -7.13
N LEU A 95 4.72 23.45 -7.03
CA LEU A 95 3.93 24.32 -7.92
C LEU A 95 4.13 25.81 -7.66
N ASN A 96 4.63 26.19 -6.48
CA ASN A 96 4.94 27.59 -6.12
C ASN A 96 6.05 28.23 -6.98
N SER A 97 6.66 27.45 -7.87
CA SER A 97 7.59 27.89 -8.92
C SER A 97 6.96 28.78 -10.01
N GLY A 98 5.63 28.93 -10.03
CA GLY A 98 4.90 29.74 -11.02
C GLY A 98 4.37 28.93 -12.21
N ASN A 99 4.66 27.63 -12.26
CA ASN A 99 4.11 26.70 -13.24
C ASN A 99 2.59 26.53 -13.04
N LYS A 100 1.83 26.70 -14.14
CA LYS A 100 0.37 26.54 -14.12
C LYS A 100 -0.10 25.24 -14.79
N ARG A 101 0.80 24.34 -15.18
CA ARG A 101 0.45 23.07 -15.81
C ARG A 101 1.02 21.93 -14.99
N LEU A 102 0.18 20.94 -14.69
CA LEU A 102 0.51 19.85 -13.79
C LEU A 102 0.23 18.50 -14.47
N HIS A 103 1.23 17.63 -14.53
CA HIS A 103 1.07 16.22 -14.90
C HIS A 103 1.40 15.36 -13.68
N ILE A 104 0.37 14.73 -13.11
CA ILE A 104 0.50 13.75 -12.04
C ILE A 104 0.56 12.36 -12.67
N ILE A 105 1.57 11.57 -12.30
CA ILE A 105 1.70 10.16 -12.63
C ILE A 105 1.57 9.39 -11.33
N ASP A 106 0.43 8.73 -11.17
CA ASP A 106 0.01 8.13 -9.91
C ASP A 106 0.04 6.61 -9.95
N PHE A 107 0.92 6.03 -9.16
CA PHE A 107 1.04 4.59 -8.96
C PHE A 107 0.20 4.08 -7.78
N SER A 108 -0.64 4.93 -7.18
CA SER A 108 -1.55 4.53 -6.12
C SER A 108 -2.78 3.78 -6.67
N ASN A 109 -3.46 3.03 -5.79
CA ASN A 109 -4.69 2.32 -6.15
C ASN A 109 -5.71 3.32 -6.75
N PHE A 110 -6.33 2.92 -7.86
CA PHE A 110 -7.32 3.68 -8.66
C PHE A 110 -8.57 4.19 -7.90
N GLY A 111 -8.67 4.02 -6.58
CA GLY A 111 -9.85 4.38 -5.78
C GLY A 111 -9.74 5.71 -5.02
N ASP A 112 -8.57 6.38 -5.01
CA ASP A 112 -8.33 7.56 -4.16
C ASP A 112 -8.29 8.89 -4.90
N TYR A 113 -8.85 8.98 -6.09
CA TYR A 113 -8.75 10.19 -6.90
C TYR A 113 -9.43 11.43 -6.32
N TRP A 114 -10.33 11.25 -5.35
CA TRP A 114 -10.93 12.36 -4.61
C TRP A 114 -9.83 13.25 -4.03
N ARG A 115 -8.69 12.70 -3.57
CA ARG A 115 -7.58 13.51 -3.06
C ARG A 115 -7.05 14.51 -4.08
N TRP A 116 -7.01 14.13 -5.36
CA TRP A 116 -6.52 14.98 -6.44
C TRP A 116 -7.50 16.11 -6.71
N ARG A 117 -8.81 15.83 -6.64
CA ARG A 117 -9.85 16.86 -6.68
C ARG A 117 -9.69 17.87 -5.55
N TYR A 118 -9.41 17.45 -4.32
CA TYR A 118 -9.17 18.39 -3.21
C TYR A 118 -7.89 19.20 -3.41
N LEU A 119 -6.78 18.57 -3.82
CA LEU A 119 -5.54 19.28 -4.12
C LEU A 119 -5.78 20.36 -5.18
N ILE A 120 -6.46 20.03 -6.29
CA ILE A 120 -6.67 20.97 -7.40
C ILE A 120 -7.55 22.14 -6.96
N LYS A 121 -8.63 21.90 -6.21
CA LYS A 121 -9.45 22.97 -5.62
C LYS A 121 -8.66 23.88 -4.68
N GLU A 122 -7.79 23.31 -3.86
CA GLU A 122 -6.95 24.08 -2.94
C GLU A 122 -5.93 24.93 -3.71
N LEU A 123 -5.30 24.35 -4.73
CA LEU A 123 -4.39 25.07 -5.62
C LEU A 123 -5.10 26.22 -6.36
N GLU A 124 -6.36 26.03 -6.75
CA GLU A 124 -7.20 27.10 -7.31
C GLU A 124 -7.39 28.26 -6.33
N GLN A 125 -7.68 27.97 -5.07
CA GLN A 125 -7.91 28.98 -4.04
C GLN A 125 -6.64 29.74 -3.65
N HIS A 126 -5.50 29.04 -3.54
CA HIS A 126 -4.27 29.62 -3.03
C HIS A 126 -3.35 30.22 -4.10
N TYR A 127 -3.38 29.70 -5.33
CA TYR A 127 -2.41 30.04 -6.39
C TYR A 127 -3.06 30.54 -7.69
N GLY A 128 -4.36 30.85 -7.66
CA GLY A 128 -5.09 31.37 -8.81
C GLY A 128 -5.33 30.33 -9.91
N GLY A 129 -5.23 29.04 -9.57
CA GLY A 129 -5.60 27.91 -10.44
C GLY A 129 -4.54 27.46 -11.43
N LEU A 130 -4.71 26.21 -11.86
CA LEU A 130 -3.93 25.60 -12.91
C LEU A 130 -4.58 25.90 -14.27
N GLN A 131 -3.78 26.06 -15.32
CA GLN A 131 -4.24 26.15 -16.70
C GLN A 131 -4.62 24.78 -17.27
N SER A 132 -3.90 23.72 -16.88
CA SER A 132 -4.20 22.35 -17.30
C SER A 132 -3.66 21.34 -16.31
N VAL A 133 -4.43 20.28 -16.05
CA VAL A 133 -4.03 19.15 -15.23
C VAL A 133 -4.14 17.88 -16.06
N LEU A 134 -3.11 17.03 -16.05
CA LEU A 134 -3.16 15.66 -16.55
C LEU A 134 -2.91 14.72 -15.38
N ILE A 135 -3.80 13.75 -15.17
CA ILE A 135 -3.59 12.70 -14.18
C ILE A 135 -3.50 11.36 -14.91
N SER A 136 -2.32 10.76 -14.93
CA SER A 136 -2.05 9.43 -15.47
C SER A 136 -1.92 8.42 -14.35
N SER A 137 -2.90 7.55 -14.14
CA SER A 137 -2.76 6.46 -13.17
C SER A 137 -2.27 5.19 -13.82
N ILE A 138 -1.37 4.51 -13.13
CA ILE A 138 -0.88 3.18 -13.47
C ILE A 138 -1.30 2.23 -12.35
N SER A 139 -2.26 1.33 -12.63
CA SER A 139 -2.81 0.44 -11.61
C SER A 139 -3.32 -0.88 -12.22
N PRO A 140 -3.42 -1.96 -11.42
CA PRO A 140 -3.90 -3.25 -11.92
C PRO A 140 -5.36 -3.20 -12.32
N LYS A 141 -5.73 -4.12 -13.22
CA LYS A 141 -7.13 -4.32 -13.61
C LYS A 141 -7.90 -4.84 -12.41
N LEU A 142 -8.83 -4.04 -11.90
CA LEU A 142 -9.77 -4.49 -10.88
C LEU A 142 -10.72 -5.53 -11.52
N SER A 143 -10.72 -6.76 -11.01
CA SER A 143 -11.58 -7.82 -11.53
C SER A 143 -12.95 -7.85 -10.83
N LYS A 144 -14.02 -8.26 -11.53
CA LYS A 144 -15.36 -8.43 -10.93
C LYS A 144 -15.46 -9.63 -9.96
N HIS A 145 -14.44 -10.50 -9.92
CA HIS A 145 -14.42 -11.74 -9.12
C HIS A 145 -13.38 -11.72 -8.00
N SER A 146 -12.65 -10.62 -7.79
CA SER A 146 -11.63 -10.57 -6.76
C SER A 146 -12.22 -10.48 -5.35
N CYS A 147 -11.56 -11.18 -4.42
CA CYS A 147 -11.73 -11.15 -2.98
C CYS A 147 -11.42 -9.80 -2.31
N HIS A 148 -11.36 -8.72 -3.08
CA HIS A 148 -11.33 -7.39 -2.51
C HIS A 148 -12.67 -7.17 -1.80
N PRO A 149 -12.70 -6.65 -0.56
CA PRO A 149 -13.94 -6.26 0.08
C PRO A 149 -14.80 -5.47 -0.90
N ARG A 150 -16.08 -5.83 -1.01
CA ARG A 150 -17.11 -5.13 -1.81
C ARG A 150 -17.03 -3.59 -1.67
N PHE A 151 -16.51 -3.13 -0.53
CA PHE A 151 -16.12 -1.74 -0.24
C PHE A 151 -15.22 -1.10 -1.30
N HIS A 152 -14.08 -1.68 -1.67
CA HIS A 152 -13.18 -1.07 -2.66
C HIS A 152 -13.72 -1.12 -4.08
N ARG A 153 -14.60 -2.07 -4.39
CA ARG A 153 -15.30 -2.09 -5.69
C ARG A 153 -16.25 -0.91 -5.78
N GLY A 154 -17.11 -0.71 -4.78
CA GLY A 154 -18.03 0.43 -4.74
C GLY A 154 -17.29 1.78 -4.70
N TRP A 155 -16.18 1.85 -3.96
CA TRP A 155 -15.34 3.05 -3.88
C TRP A 155 -14.58 3.32 -5.18
N ALA A 156 -14.01 2.30 -5.82
CA ALA A 156 -13.37 2.47 -7.11
C ALA A 156 -14.41 2.78 -8.19
N GLU A 157 -15.48 2.01 -8.34
CA GLU A 157 -16.50 2.22 -9.38
C GLU A 157 -17.25 3.55 -9.18
N GLY A 158 -17.68 3.87 -7.96
CA GLY A 158 -18.33 5.14 -7.63
C GLY A 158 -17.37 6.33 -7.71
N GLY A 159 -16.17 6.21 -7.13
CA GLY A 159 -15.14 7.24 -7.20
C GLY A 159 -14.68 7.52 -8.62
N ASN A 160 -14.66 6.51 -9.49
CA ASN A 160 -14.39 6.71 -10.92
C ASN A 160 -15.48 7.50 -11.61
N VAL A 161 -16.75 7.12 -11.46
CA VAL A 161 -17.85 7.85 -12.11
C VAL A 161 -17.86 9.31 -11.69
N GLU A 162 -17.70 9.59 -10.40
CA GLU A 162 -17.61 10.96 -9.89
C GLU A 162 -16.38 11.70 -10.42
N LEU A 163 -15.24 11.03 -10.52
CA LEU A 163 -14.01 11.64 -11.02
C LEU A 163 -14.08 11.96 -12.51
N TRP A 164 -14.54 11.01 -13.32
CA TRP A 164 -14.72 11.22 -14.76
C TRP A 164 -15.73 12.34 -15.02
N GLY A 165 -16.85 12.35 -14.29
CA GLY A 165 -17.83 13.44 -14.36
C GLY A 165 -17.28 14.79 -13.90
N TRP A 166 -16.39 14.82 -12.91
CA TRP A 166 -15.70 16.06 -12.51
C TRP A 166 -14.69 16.54 -13.54
N ALA A 167 -13.94 15.63 -14.18
CA ALA A 167 -12.95 15.97 -15.19
C ALA A 167 -13.60 16.48 -16.49
N GLU A 168 -14.73 15.90 -16.90
CA GLU A 168 -15.49 16.33 -18.09
C GLU A 168 -15.94 17.80 -18.05
N GLY A 169 -16.02 18.41 -16.86
CA GLY A 169 -16.40 19.81 -16.66
C GLY A 169 -15.24 20.80 -16.49
N GLY A 170 -13.98 20.37 -16.58
CA GLY A 170 -12.83 21.17 -16.17
C GLY A 170 -11.62 21.16 -17.10
N ASN A 171 -10.52 21.73 -16.62
CA ASN A 171 -9.19 21.74 -17.25
C ASN A 171 -8.37 20.45 -16.95
N VAL A 172 -9.05 19.34 -16.66
CA VAL A 172 -8.45 18.11 -16.14
C VAL A 172 -8.60 16.99 -17.17
N GLU A 173 -7.49 16.46 -17.66
CA GLU A 173 -7.41 15.26 -18.48
C GLU A 173 -7.07 14.07 -17.57
N LEU A 174 -7.79 12.96 -17.72
CA LEU A 174 -7.53 11.72 -17.01
C LEU A 174 -7.07 10.65 -17.99
N ARG A 175 -6.04 9.90 -17.60
CA ARG A 175 -5.50 8.76 -18.32
C ARG A 175 -5.35 7.58 -17.37
N HIS A 176 -5.85 6.42 -17.77
CA HIS A 176 -5.67 5.18 -17.01
C HIS A 176 -4.88 4.16 -17.82
N LEU A 177 -3.75 3.72 -17.27
CA LEU A 177 -2.90 2.67 -17.81
C LEU A 177 -3.01 1.44 -16.92
N ILE A 178 -3.33 0.30 -17.52
CA ILE A 178 -3.55 -0.94 -16.79
C ILE A 178 -2.24 -1.72 -16.69
N CYS A 179 -1.82 -2.03 -15.46
CA CYS A 179 -0.61 -2.80 -15.22
C CYS A 179 -0.80 -3.82 -14.09
N ASN A 180 -0.69 -5.11 -14.41
CA ASN A 180 -0.94 -6.21 -13.45
C ASN A 180 0.34 -6.79 -12.83
N ILE A 181 1.52 -6.46 -13.36
CA ILE A 181 2.81 -7.04 -12.97
C ILE A 181 3.89 -5.95 -12.87
N PRO A 182 4.87 -6.05 -11.95
CA PRO A 182 5.89 -5.02 -11.75
C PRO A 182 6.64 -4.61 -13.04
N TYR A 183 7.15 -5.56 -13.83
CA TYR A 183 7.86 -5.25 -15.08
C TYR A 183 6.98 -4.52 -16.12
N GLY A 184 5.66 -4.76 -16.09
CA GLY A 184 4.73 -4.08 -17.00
C GLY A 184 4.68 -2.56 -16.79
N ILE A 185 5.12 -2.07 -15.62
CA ILE A 185 5.14 -0.63 -15.32
C ILE A 185 6.06 0.12 -16.28
N VAL A 186 7.19 -0.49 -16.66
CA VAL A 186 8.14 0.07 -17.64
C VAL A 186 7.44 0.38 -18.97
N ASN A 187 6.58 -0.53 -19.44
CA ASN A 187 5.81 -0.34 -20.66
C ASN A 187 4.81 0.81 -20.51
N CYS A 188 4.08 0.85 -19.39
CA CYS A 188 3.13 1.94 -19.12
C CYS A 188 3.81 3.32 -19.06
N ILE A 189 4.96 3.44 -18.39
CA ILE A 189 5.70 4.70 -18.33
C ILE A 189 6.20 5.10 -19.71
N SER A 190 6.57 4.14 -20.56
CA SER A 190 7.04 4.41 -21.93
C SER A 190 5.94 4.99 -22.85
N GLU A 191 4.66 4.84 -22.49
CA GLU A 191 3.53 5.49 -23.17
C GLU A 191 3.30 6.94 -22.71
N LEU A 192 3.96 7.35 -21.61
CA LEU A 192 3.92 8.69 -21.07
C LEU A 192 5.07 9.53 -21.62
N ARG A 193 4.83 10.82 -21.78
CA ARG A 193 5.83 11.80 -22.17
C ARG A 193 5.45 13.15 -21.61
N ARG A 194 6.46 13.95 -21.25
CA ARG A 194 6.28 15.38 -21.01
C ARG A 194 5.68 16.01 -22.28
N LYS A 195 4.49 16.61 -22.18
CA LYS A 195 3.82 17.27 -23.32
C LYS A 195 4.40 18.66 -23.57
N ARG A 196 4.86 19.37 -22.52
CA ARG A 196 5.37 20.75 -22.61
C ARG A 196 6.48 21.02 -21.61
N GLU A 197 7.40 21.92 -21.94
CA GLU A 197 8.48 22.32 -21.02
C GLU A 197 7.97 23.09 -19.79
N ASP A 198 6.85 23.82 -19.92
CA ASP A 198 6.25 24.60 -18.83
C ASP A 198 5.36 23.78 -17.87
N GLU A 199 5.26 22.47 -18.06
CA GLU A 199 4.52 21.59 -17.16
C GLU A 199 5.40 21.01 -16.07
N ILE A 200 4.85 20.89 -14.86
CA ILE A 200 5.48 20.14 -13.78
C ILE A 200 5.02 18.70 -13.82
N VAL A 201 5.95 17.77 -13.83
CA VAL A 201 5.71 16.32 -13.85
C VAL A 201 5.97 15.78 -12.45
N VAL A 202 4.89 15.34 -11.79
CA VAL A 202 4.90 14.77 -10.45
C VAL A 202 4.72 13.27 -10.54
N VAL A 203 5.65 12.51 -9.98
CA VAL A 203 5.49 11.07 -9.81
C VAL A 203 5.10 10.77 -8.36
N ASN A 204 3.99 10.05 -8.16
CA ASN A 204 3.45 9.77 -6.83
C ASN A 204 3.31 8.26 -6.59
N TRP A 205 3.97 7.78 -5.53
CA TRP A 205 3.87 6.41 -5.02
C TRP A 205 3.27 6.43 -3.62
N ASN A 206 2.25 5.60 -3.39
CA ASN A 206 1.59 5.51 -2.09
C ASN A 206 1.39 4.04 -1.72
N PHE A 207 2.28 3.51 -0.87
CA PHE A 207 2.32 2.12 -0.42
C PHE A 207 2.36 1.11 -1.58
N THR A 208 3.12 1.43 -2.63
CA THR A 208 3.19 0.64 -3.87
C THR A 208 4.60 0.46 -4.43
N LEU A 209 5.58 1.26 -4.02
CA LEU A 209 6.95 1.18 -4.52
C LEU A 209 7.65 -0.10 -4.04
N HIS A 210 7.46 -0.49 -2.77
CA HIS A 210 8.05 -1.71 -2.19
C HIS A 210 7.69 -2.99 -2.97
N LYS A 211 6.60 -2.98 -3.75
CA LYS A 211 6.14 -4.13 -4.54
C LYS A 211 7.02 -4.41 -5.74
N LEU A 212 7.81 -3.43 -6.18
CA LEU A 212 8.83 -3.66 -7.20
C LEU A 212 9.90 -4.64 -6.72
N LEU A 213 10.10 -4.77 -5.40
CA LEU A 213 11.04 -5.73 -4.81
C LEU A 213 10.59 -7.20 -4.97
N ALA A 214 9.35 -7.44 -5.41
CA ALA A 214 8.89 -8.80 -5.70
C ALA A 214 9.57 -9.41 -6.94
N GLN A 215 10.25 -8.60 -7.74
CA GLN A 215 10.97 -9.04 -8.93
C GLN A 215 12.32 -8.31 -9.03
N ASP A 216 13.40 -9.08 -9.07
CA ASP A 216 14.76 -8.55 -9.16
C ASP A 216 14.93 -7.60 -10.36
N GLY A 217 15.55 -6.44 -10.12
CA GLY A 217 15.83 -5.44 -11.14
C GLY A 217 14.64 -4.57 -11.57
N ALA A 218 13.41 -4.86 -11.12
CA ALA A 218 12.23 -4.09 -11.52
C ALA A 218 12.28 -2.65 -11.00
N MET A 219 12.80 -2.43 -9.79
CA MET A 219 12.91 -1.11 -9.19
C MET A 219 13.83 -0.20 -10.01
N GLU A 220 15.03 -0.68 -10.34
CA GLU A 220 16.04 0.05 -11.09
C GLU A 220 15.51 0.44 -12.48
N GLN A 221 14.85 -0.49 -13.16
CA GLN A 221 14.29 -0.24 -14.49
C GLN A 221 13.14 0.77 -14.46
N VAL A 222 12.22 0.65 -13.50
CA VAL A 222 11.10 1.59 -13.34
C VAL A 222 11.61 2.98 -12.98
N LEU A 223 12.53 3.09 -12.02
CA LEU A 223 13.11 4.38 -11.62
C LEU A 223 13.94 5.00 -12.75
N SER A 224 14.64 4.20 -13.54
CA SER A 224 15.31 4.69 -14.76
C SER A 224 14.32 5.31 -15.73
N LYS A 225 13.14 4.69 -15.95
CA LYS A 225 12.12 5.25 -16.83
C LYS A 225 11.43 6.49 -16.26
N VAL A 226 11.20 6.53 -14.96
CA VAL A 226 10.72 7.75 -14.27
C VAL A 226 11.71 8.90 -14.47
N LYS A 227 13.02 8.60 -14.39
CA LYS A 227 14.07 9.59 -14.66
C LYS A 227 14.10 10.04 -16.12
N ASP A 228 14.01 9.11 -17.08
CA ASP A 228 13.96 9.42 -18.52
C ASP A 228 12.77 10.31 -18.90
N LEU A 229 11.67 10.21 -18.16
CA LEU A 229 10.48 11.02 -18.35
C LEU A 229 10.67 12.49 -17.94
N GLY A 230 11.73 12.78 -17.18
CA GLY A 230 12.01 14.12 -16.65
C GLY A 230 11.01 14.53 -15.57
N ALA A 231 10.73 13.65 -14.61
CA ALA A 231 9.92 14.02 -13.44
C ALA A 231 10.60 15.14 -12.63
N ASP A 232 9.87 16.19 -12.27
CA ASP A 232 10.37 17.30 -11.45
C ASP A 232 10.42 16.93 -9.97
N ILE A 233 9.39 16.22 -9.49
CA ILE A 233 9.34 15.71 -8.13
C ILE A 233 8.84 14.27 -8.12
N MET A 234 9.36 13.49 -7.18
CA MET A 234 8.86 12.16 -6.85
C MET A 234 8.46 12.12 -5.38
N VAL A 235 7.17 11.93 -5.12
CA VAL A 235 6.61 11.77 -3.77
C VAL A 235 6.44 10.29 -3.49
N ILE A 236 7.05 9.82 -2.41
CA ILE A 236 7.03 8.41 -2.00
C ILE A 236 6.51 8.34 -0.57
N VAL A 237 5.41 7.60 -0.39
CA VAL A 237 4.90 7.21 0.92
C VAL A 237 5.01 5.69 1.03
N GLU A 238 5.71 5.21 2.05
CA GLU A 238 5.92 3.79 2.31
C GLU A 238 5.81 3.43 3.79
N GLN A 239 5.69 2.12 4.07
CA GLN A 239 5.78 1.62 5.43
C GLN A 239 7.23 1.58 5.90
N GLU A 240 7.48 2.05 7.12
CA GLU A 240 8.80 1.97 7.76
C GLU A 240 8.97 0.60 8.45
N ALA A 241 9.38 -0.41 7.67
CA ALA A 241 9.62 -1.75 8.19
C ALA A 241 10.55 -2.59 7.30
N ASN A 242 11.43 -3.37 7.92
CA ASN A 242 12.23 -4.38 7.22
C ASN A 242 11.45 -5.71 7.12
N LEU A 243 10.62 -5.82 6.08
CA LEU A 243 9.76 -6.99 5.85
C LEU A 243 10.27 -7.92 4.74
N ASN A 244 11.49 -7.70 4.25
CA ASN A 244 12.09 -8.44 3.13
C ASN A 244 13.43 -9.12 3.47
N SER A 245 13.83 -9.23 4.75
CA SER A 245 15.00 -10.02 5.15
C SER A 245 14.93 -11.43 4.53
N PRO A 246 16.02 -12.00 3.99
CA PRO A 246 16.02 -13.35 3.44
C PRO A 246 15.77 -14.42 4.53
N CYS A 247 16.22 -14.17 5.76
CA CYS A 247 16.07 -15.05 6.91
C CYS A 247 14.63 -15.02 7.43
N LEU A 248 13.94 -16.16 7.48
CA LEU A 248 12.54 -16.19 7.93
C LEU A 248 12.39 -15.77 9.38
N SER A 249 13.28 -16.20 10.28
CA SER A 249 13.14 -15.85 11.69
C SER A 249 13.29 -14.35 11.92
N GLU A 250 14.22 -13.70 11.23
CA GLU A 250 14.39 -12.24 11.29
C GLU A 250 13.17 -11.54 10.68
N ARG A 251 12.74 -11.97 9.49
CA ARG A 251 11.58 -11.41 8.81
C ARG A 251 10.31 -11.58 9.64
N LEU A 252 10.15 -12.71 10.35
CA LEU A 252 9.04 -12.94 11.27
C LEU A 252 9.10 -11.98 12.46
N GLU A 253 10.26 -11.84 13.09
CA GLU A 253 10.43 -10.97 14.24
C GLU A 253 10.15 -9.50 13.91
N GLN A 254 10.75 -9.00 12.83
CA GLN A 254 10.52 -7.64 12.33
C GLN A 254 9.07 -7.42 11.92
N SER A 255 8.46 -8.41 11.24
CA SER A 255 7.04 -8.35 10.87
C SER A 255 6.13 -8.34 12.09
N PHE A 256 6.44 -9.14 13.13
CA PHE A 256 5.65 -9.20 14.35
C PHE A 256 5.70 -7.86 15.08
N GLN A 257 6.89 -7.27 15.22
CA GLN A 257 7.05 -5.94 15.83
C GLN A 257 6.23 -4.89 15.06
N TYR A 258 6.36 -4.85 13.74
CA TYR A 258 5.60 -3.93 12.90
C TYR A 258 4.08 -4.10 13.08
N TYR A 259 3.55 -5.32 12.91
CA TYR A 259 2.11 -5.55 13.01
C TYR A 259 1.57 -5.41 14.44
N SER A 260 2.36 -5.70 15.47
CA SER A 260 1.99 -5.39 16.86
C SER A 260 1.71 -3.91 17.03
N THR A 261 2.61 -3.03 16.59
CA THR A 261 2.42 -1.58 16.65
C THR A 261 1.20 -1.11 15.84
N ILE A 262 0.93 -1.71 14.68
CA ILE A 262 -0.27 -1.40 13.89
C ILE A 262 -1.55 -1.82 14.64
N PHE A 263 -1.57 -3.00 15.26
CA PHE A 263 -2.72 -3.49 16.02
C PHE A 263 -2.95 -2.69 17.31
N GLU A 264 -1.89 -2.26 17.99
CA GLU A 264 -1.95 -1.35 19.14
C GLU A 264 -2.49 0.03 18.72
N SER A 265 -2.02 0.59 17.59
CA SER A 265 -2.56 1.85 17.07
C SER A 265 -4.06 1.75 16.79
N LEU A 266 -4.49 0.63 16.19
CA LEU A 266 -5.91 0.34 15.93
C LEU A 266 -6.75 0.24 17.22
N GLU A 267 -6.15 -0.21 18.33
CA GLU A 267 -6.82 -0.24 19.64
C GLU A 267 -7.11 1.17 20.15
N GLU A 268 -6.11 2.04 20.10
CA GLU A 268 -6.19 3.39 20.65
C GLU A 268 -7.19 4.28 19.90
N ASP A 269 -7.28 4.15 18.57
CA ASP A 269 -8.15 4.98 17.72
C ASP A 269 -9.63 4.53 17.72
N TYR A 270 -9.90 3.25 17.99
CA TYR A 270 -11.23 2.64 17.79
C TYR A 270 -11.87 2.01 19.03
N GLY A 271 -11.55 2.50 20.23
CA GLY A 271 -12.39 2.40 21.44
C GLY A 271 -13.31 1.17 21.55
N SER A 272 -12.72 -0.02 21.64
CA SER A 272 -13.30 -1.28 22.15
C SER A 272 -14.52 -1.98 21.51
N ASN A 273 -15.27 -1.45 20.52
CA ASN A 273 -16.49 -2.19 20.04
C ASN A 273 -16.78 -2.27 18.53
N ALA A 274 -16.10 -1.52 17.65
CA ALA A 274 -16.51 -1.47 16.22
C ALA A 274 -15.86 -2.54 15.31
N LEU A 275 -14.85 -3.27 15.79
CA LEU A 275 -14.07 -4.21 14.96
C LEU A 275 -14.54 -5.68 15.03
N TRP A 276 -15.56 -6.00 15.83
CA TRP A 276 -16.06 -7.38 15.94
C TRP A 276 -16.61 -7.93 14.60
N ASP A 277 -17.14 -7.05 13.74
CA ASP A 277 -17.84 -7.45 12.51
C ASP A 277 -16.97 -7.39 11.24
N CYS A 278 -15.79 -6.75 11.28
CA CYS A 278 -14.93 -6.60 10.09
C CYS A 278 -13.75 -7.58 10.03
N LEU A 279 -13.41 -8.23 11.15
CA LEU A 279 -12.26 -9.14 11.26
C LEU A 279 -12.63 -10.62 11.50
N ASN A 280 -13.93 -10.93 11.55
CA ASN A 280 -14.49 -12.29 11.51
C ASN A 280 -15.11 -12.57 10.14
#